data_AF-A0A2R3Z941-F1
#
_entry.id   AF-A0A2R3Z941-F1
#
_cell.length_a   1.000
_cell.length_b   1.000
_cell.length_c   1.000
_cell.angle_alpha   90.00
_cell.angle_beta   90.00
_cell.angle_gamma   90.00
#
_symmetry.space_group_name_H-M   'P 1'
#
loop_
_entity.id
_entity.type
_entity.pdbx_description
1 polymer ?
#
loop_
_entity_poly.entity_id
_entity_poly.type
_entity_poly.pdbx_seq_one_letter_code
_entity_poly.pdbx_strand_id
1 'polypeptide(L)'
;MENKKSTENLTVKDIYELIWSKPINQLIQELGCSYNELKKICEEYNIPTPKNGHWIKLKFGKSSPQISLPQGDHERKVFGENASALPNENSASYKYHSIKKELLKDKNLSLVVPDRLANPDPIIKHQRKLLRVN
;
A
#
# COMPACT_ATOMS: atom_id res chain seq x y z
N MET A 1 -2.86 25.87 -8.79
CA MET A 1 -1.74 25.42 -9.65
C MET A 1 -1.07 24.26 -8.94
N GLU A 2 -1.50 23.02 -9.19
CA GLU A 2 -0.83 21.83 -8.66
C GLU A 2 -0.53 20.92 -9.85
N ASN A 3 0.74 20.98 -10.28
CA ASN A 3 1.27 20.19 -11.38
C ASN A 3 1.31 18.73 -10.96
N LYS A 4 0.35 17.93 -11.43
CA LYS A 4 0.48 16.48 -11.49
C LYS A 4 1.68 16.18 -12.39
N LYS A 5 2.84 15.81 -11.82
CA LYS A 5 3.93 15.21 -12.60
C LYS A 5 3.33 13.95 -13.23
N SER A 6 3.04 13.99 -14.52
CA SER A 6 2.59 12.83 -15.28
C SER A 6 3.58 11.69 -15.03
N THR A 7 3.08 10.53 -14.62
CA THR A 7 3.82 9.28 -14.29
C THR A 7 4.62 8.69 -15.46
N GLU A 8 4.77 9.44 -16.55
CA GLU A 8 5.16 8.94 -17.86
C GLU A 8 6.69 8.95 -18.05
N ASN A 9 7.46 9.63 -17.21
CA ASN A 9 8.92 9.73 -17.35
C ASN A 9 9.63 9.99 -16.00
N LEU A 10 9.44 9.13 -15.01
CA LEU A 10 10.16 9.26 -13.73
C LEU A 10 11.51 8.54 -13.81
N THR A 11 12.58 9.24 -13.44
CA THR A 11 13.94 8.69 -13.36
C THR A 11 14.25 8.11 -11.98
N VAL A 12 15.35 7.36 -11.85
CA VAL A 12 15.85 6.85 -10.56
C VAL A 12 16.02 7.99 -9.55
N LYS A 13 16.55 9.13 -10.00
CA LYS A 13 16.72 10.33 -9.17
C LYS A 13 15.38 10.87 -8.67
N ASP A 14 14.37 10.97 -9.54
CA ASP A 14 13.05 11.45 -9.14
C ASP A 14 12.43 10.54 -8.07
N ILE A 15 12.55 9.21 -8.23
CA ILE A 15 12.02 8.24 -7.26
C ILE A 15 12.73 8.37 -5.92
N TYR A 16 14.04 8.55 -5.92
CA TYR A 16 14.80 8.82 -4.71
C TYR A 16 14.31 10.10 -4.01
N GLU A 17 14.21 11.22 -4.73
CA GLU A 17 13.72 12.48 -4.14
C GLU A 17 12.32 12.35 -3.55
N LEU A 18 11.42 11.65 -4.25
CA LEU A 18 10.08 11.35 -3.78
C LEU A 18 10.09 10.52 -2.49
N ILE A 19 10.86 9.43 -2.46
CA ILE A 19 11.04 8.54 -1.30
C ILE A 19 11.61 9.26 -0.08
N TRP A 20 12.37 10.33 -0.26
CA TRP A 20 12.91 11.11 0.87
C TRP A 20 12.10 12.37 1.18
N SER A 21 11.16 12.76 0.30
CA SER A 21 10.27 13.90 0.51
C SER A 21 8.93 13.53 1.18
N LYS A 22 8.35 12.37 0.81
CA LYS A 22 7.01 11.96 1.28
C LYS A 22 6.94 10.52 1.80
N PRO A 23 6.06 10.23 2.78
CA PRO A 23 5.83 8.87 3.25
C PRO A 23 5.34 7.96 2.12
N ILE A 24 5.77 6.69 2.18
CA ILE A 24 5.49 5.68 1.14
C ILE A 24 4.00 5.56 0.84
N ASN A 25 3.12 5.64 1.85
CA ASN A 25 1.67 5.56 1.65
C ASN A 25 1.10 6.66 0.75
N GLN A 26 1.68 7.86 0.77
CA GLN A 26 1.28 8.93 -0.15
C GLN A 26 1.87 8.69 -1.54
N LEU A 27 3.13 8.25 -1.62
CA LEU A 27 3.79 7.96 -2.89
C LEU A 27 3.06 6.90 -3.71
N ILE A 28 2.66 5.79 -3.09
CA ILE A 28 1.93 4.72 -3.79
C ILE A 28 0.56 5.21 -4.32
N GLN A 29 -0.08 6.16 -3.64
CA GLN A 29 -1.33 6.77 -4.11
C GLN A 29 -1.09 7.75 -5.27
N GLU A 30 -0.04 8.57 -5.19
CA GLU A 30 0.31 9.54 -6.22
C GLU A 30 0.84 8.87 -7.50
N LEU A 31 1.64 7.81 -7.35
CA LEU A 31 2.24 7.05 -8.44
C LEU A 31 1.32 5.96 -9.00
N GLY A 32 0.21 5.66 -8.33
CA GLY A 32 -0.71 4.59 -8.74
C GLY A 32 -0.09 3.18 -8.69
N CYS A 33 0.95 2.98 -7.88
CA CYS A 33 1.65 1.69 -7.74
C CYS A 33 1.38 1.05 -6.38
N SER A 34 1.72 -0.23 -6.24
CA SER A 34 1.67 -0.96 -4.97
C SER A 34 2.98 -0.81 -4.20
N TYR A 35 2.93 -0.96 -2.87
CA TYR A 35 4.12 -0.99 -2.01
C TYR A 35 5.17 -1.99 -2.50
N ASN A 36 4.73 -3.17 -2.96
CA ASN A 36 5.62 -4.21 -3.46
C ASN A 36 6.30 -3.82 -4.78
N GLU A 37 5.62 -3.05 -5.63
CA GLU A 37 6.18 -2.55 -6.89
C GLU A 37 7.24 -1.49 -6.61
N LEU A 38 6.92 -0.53 -5.72
CA LEU A 38 7.89 0.46 -5.27
C LEU A 38 9.12 -0.20 -4.62
N LYS A 39 8.92 -1.25 -3.81
CA LYS A 39 10.02 -2.00 -3.19
C LYS A 39 10.89 -2.71 -4.22
N LYS A 40 10.29 -3.38 -5.20
CA LYS A 40 11.03 -4.02 -6.31
C LYS A 40 11.87 -3.02 -7.07
N ILE A 41 11.30 -1.87 -7.41
CA ILE A 41 12.01 -0.77 -8.05
C ILE A 41 13.21 -0.33 -7.18
N CYS A 42 13.00 -0.13 -5.87
CA CYS A 42 14.09 0.28 -5.00
C CYS A 42 15.21 -0.75 -4.94
N GLU A 43 14.87 -2.04 -4.93
CA GLU A 43 15.84 -3.15 -4.92
C GLU A 43 16.59 -3.25 -6.27
N GLU A 44 15.87 -3.16 -7.39
CA GLU A 44 16.43 -3.26 -8.75
C GLU A 44 17.41 -2.12 -9.06
N TYR A 45 17.06 -0.90 -8.65
CA TYR A 45 17.87 0.31 -8.89
C TYR A 45 18.78 0.69 -7.71
N ASN A 46 18.89 -0.17 -6.68
CA ASN A 46 19.67 0.08 -5.47
C ASN A 46 19.38 1.45 -4.83
N ILE A 47 18.11 1.87 -4.83
CA ILE A 47 17.67 3.14 -4.26
C ILE A 47 17.62 2.98 -2.74
N PRO A 48 18.40 3.78 -1.97
CA PRO A 48 18.39 3.69 -0.53
C PRO A 48 17.06 4.21 0.00
N THR A 49 16.39 3.37 0.79
CA THR A 49 15.12 3.69 1.42
C THR A 49 15.34 4.18 2.86
N PRO A 50 14.52 5.14 3.33
CA PRO A 50 14.61 5.63 4.70
C PRO A 50 14.30 4.52 5.70
N LYS A 51 15.07 4.46 6.81
CA LYS A 51 14.83 3.48 7.88
C LYS A 51 13.43 3.62 8.47
N ASN A 52 12.88 2.51 8.95
CA ASN A 52 11.62 2.49 9.70
C ASN A 52 11.68 3.51 10.85
N GLY A 53 10.82 4.53 10.81
CA GLY A 53 10.80 5.64 11.77
C GLY A 53 11.45 6.95 11.31
N HIS A 54 12.04 7.03 10.12
CA HIS A 54 12.51 8.28 9.50
C HIS A 54 11.41 9.36 9.49
N TRP A 55 10.23 9.01 8.98
CA TRP A 55 9.07 9.91 8.92
C TRP A 55 8.56 10.34 10.28
N ILE A 56 8.65 9.45 11.27
CA ILE A 56 8.29 9.76 12.65
C ILE A 56 9.27 10.81 13.19
N LYS A 57 10.57 10.60 13.01
CA LYS A 57 11.61 11.56 13.42
C LYS A 57 11.43 12.93 12.75
N LEU A 58 11.21 12.95 11.44
CA LEU A 58 10.92 14.20 10.70
C LEU A 58 9.67 14.92 11.25
N LYS A 59 8.58 14.18 11.50
CA LYS A 59 7.35 14.73 12.07
C LYS A 59 7.56 15.36 13.46
N PHE A 60 8.50 14.83 14.24
CA PHE A 60 8.86 15.36 15.56
C PHE A 60 10.06 16.33 15.52
N GLY A 61 10.45 16.84 14.35
CA GLY A 61 11.53 17.83 14.19
C GLY A 61 12.93 17.29 14.51
N LYS A 62 13.11 15.97 14.57
CA LYS A 62 14.41 15.34 14.84
C LYS A 62 15.18 15.16 13.54
N SER A 63 16.49 15.44 13.59
CA SER A 63 17.38 15.18 12.46
C SER A 63 17.36 13.70 12.09
N SER A 64 17.19 13.43 10.79
CA SER A 64 17.41 12.11 10.24
C SER A 64 18.31 12.24 9.02
N PRO A 65 19.52 11.68 9.06
CA PRO A 65 20.45 11.77 7.94
C PRO A 65 19.87 11.05 6.72
N GLN A 66 19.88 11.75 5.59
CA GLN A 66 19.54 11.18 4.30
C GLN A 66 20.73 10.41 3.75
N ILE A 67 20.48 9.21 3.24
CA ILE A 67 21.51 8.34 2.68
C ILE A 67 21.66 8.71 1.22
N SER A 68 22.83 9.18 0.82
CA SER A 68 23.11 9.52 -0.57
C SER A 68 22.88 8.34 -1.50
N LEU A 69 22.29 8.62 -2.66
CA LEU A 69 22.11 7.66 -3.74
C LEU A 69 23.49 7.12 -4.17
N PRO A 70 23.70 5.79 -4.26
CA PRO A 70 24.97 5.22 -4.68
C PRO A 70 25.30 5.59 -6.12
N GLN A 71 26.58 5.73 -6.47
CA GLN A 71 27.01 6.15 -7.80
C GLN A 71 26.49 5.20 -8.90
N GLY A 72 25.75 5.74 -9.87
CA GLY A 72 25.12 4.95 -10.93
C GLY A 72 24.39 5.80 -11.99
N ASP A 73 23.69 5.13 -12.90
CA ASP A 73 22.89 5.79 -13.94
C ASP A 73 21.57 6.32 -13.37
N HIS A 74 21.59 7.57 -12.91
CA HIS A 74 20.49 8.23 -12.24
C HIS A 74 19.39 8.72 -13.19
N GLU A 75 19.68 8.80 -14.49
CA GLU A 75 18.77 9.27 -15.54
C GLU A 75 17.94 8.13 -16.13
N ARG A 76 18.25 6.89 -15.74
CA ARG A 76 17.49 5.72 -16.15
C ARG A 76 16.01 5.87 -15.78
N LYS A 77 15.14 5.73 -16.77
CA LYS A 77 13.69 5.78 -16.59
C LYS A 77 13.23 4.55 -15.83
N VAL A 78 12.53 4.77 -14.73
CA VAL A 78 11.95 3.74 -13.86
C VAL A 78 10.49 3.49 -14.22
N PHE A 79 9.77 4.53 -14.64
CA PHE A 79 8.38 4.45 -15.10
C PHE A 79 8.32 4.85 -16.58
N GLY A 80 7.80 3.95 -17.42
CA GLY A 80 7.65 4.14 -18.86
C GLY A 80 7.01 2.94 -19.55
N GLU A 81 5.80 3.15 -20.08
CA GLU A 81 5.09 2.49 -21.19
C GLU A 81 4.88 0.96 -21.20
N ASN A 82 5.61 0.17 -20.44
CA ASN A 82 5.43 -1.29 -20.34
C ASN A 82 5.31 -1.77 -18.90
N ALA A 83 4.68 -0.97 -18.04
CA ALA A 83 4.18 -1.47 -16.77
C ALA A 83 2.93 -2.32 -17.05
N SER A 84 3.13 -3.53 -17.59
CA SER A 84 2.24 -4.67 -17.33
C SER A 84 2.38 -5.14 -15.88
N ALA A 85 2.49 -4.20 -14.95
CA ALA A 85 2.11 -4.38 -13.56
C ALA A 85 0.65 -3.93 -13.46
N LEU A 86 -0.23 -4.65 -14.17
CA LEU A 86 -1.57 -4.80 -13.65
C LEU A 86 -1.40 -5.32 -12.23
N PRO A 87 -2.04 -4.71 -11.21
CA PRO A 87 -2.03 -5.28 -9.87
C PRO A 87 -2.46 -6.73 -10.03
N ASN A 88 -1.58 -7.68 -9.67
CA ASN A 88 -1.81 -9.11 -9.90
C ASN A 88 -3.26 -9.44 -9.53
N GLU A 89 -4.10 -9.60 -10.55
CA GLU A 89 -5.55 -9.74 -10.39
C GLU A 89 -5.88 -11.04 -9.63
N ASN A 90 -4.90 -11.95 -9.56
CA ASN A 90 -4.95 -13.19 -8.81
C ASN A 90 -4.48 -13.06 -7.35
N SER A 91 -4.05 -11.89 -6.87
CA SER A 91 -3.79 -11.72 -5.44
C SER A 91 -5.11 -11.74 -4.67
N ALA A 92 -5.17 -12.55 -3.61
CA ALA A 92 -6.36 -12.63 -2.74
C ALA A 92 -6.79 -11.26 -2.20
N SER A 93 -5.82 -10.37 -2.01
CA SER A 93 -6.05 -8.97 -1.60
C SER A 93 -6.83 -8.18 -2.66
N TYR A 94 -6.48 -8.28 -3.94
CA TYR A 94 -7.18 -7.56 -5.01
C TYR A 94 -8.61 -8.07 -5.19
N LYS A 95 -8.81 -9.40 -5.18
CA LYS A 95 -10.15 -10.01 -5.22
C LYS A 95 -11.04 -9.52 -4.07
N TYR A 96 -10.50 -9.49 -2.85
CA TYR A 96 -11.22 -8.95 -1.69
C TYR A 96 -11.63 -7.48 -1.89
N HIS A 97 -10.71 -6.63 -2.37
CA HIS A 97 -10.99 -5.20 -2.56
C HIS A 97 -12.04 -4.94 -3.65
N SER A 98 -12.01 -5.70 -4.75
CA SER A 98 -13.01 -5.59 -5.82
C SER A 98 -14.39 -6.03 -5.34
N ILE A 99 -14.49 -7.22 -4.72
CA ILE A 99 -15.74 -7.74 -4.15
C ILE A 99 -16.29 -6.78 -3.09
N LYS A 100 -15.43 -6.26 -2.20
CA LYS A 100 -15.83 -5.29 -1.18
C LYS A 100 -16.40 -4.01 -1.78
N LYS A 101 -15.78 -3.47 -2.83
CA LYS A 101 -16.27 -2.26 -3.52
C LYS A 101 -17.64 -2.49 -4.16
N GLU A 102 -17.82 -3.64 -4.82
CA GLU A 102 -19.09 -4.01 -5.44
C GLU A 102 -20.20 -4.16 -4.41
N LEU A 103 -19.95 -4.90 -3.32
CA LEU A 103 -20.91 -5.08 -2.22
C LEU A 103 -21.29 -3.77 -1.53
N LEU A 104 -20.34 -2.85 -1.34
CA LEU A 104 -20.61 -1.53 -0.74
C LEU A 104 -21.37 -0.59 -1.67
N LYS A 105 -21.29 -0.80 -2.99
CA LYS A 105 -21.99 0.03 -3.99
C LYS A 105 -23.46 -0.36 -4.10
N ASP A 106 -23.79 -1.62 -3.92
CA ASP A 106 -25.15 -2.12 -4.02
C ASP A 106 -25.95 -1.79 -2.75
N LYS A 107 -26.88 -0.84 -2.90
CA LYS A 107 -27.77 -0.37 -1.83
C LYS A 107 -28.87 -1.36 -1.48
N ASN A 108 -29.07 -2.40 -2.29
CA ASN A 108 -30.10 -3.41 -2.07
C ASN A 108 -29.62 -4.57 -1.17
N LEU A 109 -28.33 -4.63 -0.83
CA LEU A 109 -27.84 -5.62 0.12
C LEU A 109 -28.38 -5.32 1.53
N SER A 110 -29.25 -6.19 2.03
CA SER A 110 -29.61 -6.23 3.44
C SER A 110 -28.44 -6.82 4.23
N LEU A 111 -27.56 -5.95 4.76
CA LEU A 111 -26.43 -6.32 5.62
C LEU A 111 -26.84 -6.50 7.10
N VAL A 112 -28.10 -6.82 7.36
CA VAL A 112 -28.59 -7.03 8.73
C VAL A 112 -28.07 -8.37 9.23
N VAL A 113 -27.08 -8.31 10.12
CA VAL A 113 -26.59 -9.48 10.84
C VAL A 113 -27.56 -9.80 11.97
N PRO A 114 -28.23 -10.96 11.98
CA PRO A 114 -29.14 -11.32 13.07
C PRO A 114 -28.38 -11.56 14.38
N ASP A 115 -28.97 -11.14 15.50
CA ASP A 115 -28.37 -11.29 16.85
C ASP A 115 -28.12 -12.76 17.24
N ARG A 116 -28.86 -13.69 16.61
CA ARG A 116 -28.74 -15.13 16.83
C ARG A 116 -28.43 -15.84 15.53
N LEU A 117 -27.34 -16.60 15.55
CA LEU A 117 -27.01 -17.53 14.48
C LEU A 117 -27.96 -18.72 14.56
N ALA A 118 -28.70 -19.00 13.49
CA ALA A 118 -29.63 -20.13 13.44
C ALA A 118 -28.92 -21.49 13.52
N ASN A 119 -27.73 -21.59 12.93
CA ASN A 119 -26.88 -22.78 12.99
C ASN A 119 -25.42 -22.38 13.25
N PRO A 120 -25.05 -22.10 14.51
CA PRO A 120 -23.68 -21.71 14.85
C PRO A 120 -22.73 -22.89 14.68
N ASP A 121 -21.54 -22.61 14.18
CA ASP A 121 -20.44 -23.57 14.10
C ASP A 121 -20.15 -24.21 15.48
N PRO A 122 -19.74 -25.50 15.55
CA PRO A 122 -19.39 -26.17 16.80
C PRO A 122 -18.44 -25.38 17.70
N ILE A 123 -17.47 -24.65 17.13
CA ILE A 123 -16.52 -23.82 17.89
C ILE A 123 -17.25 -22.69 18.64
N ILE A 124 -18.16 -22.00 17.95
CA ILE A 124 -18.97 -20.89 18.51
C ILE A 124 -19.92 -21.43 19.59
N LYS A 125 -20.50 -22.63 19.38
CA LYS A 125 -21.36 -23.30 20.36
C LYS A 125 -20.59 -23.66 21.64
N HIS A 126 -19.38 -24.19 21.50
CA HIS A 126 -18.51 -24.53 22.62
C HIS A 126 -18.09 -23.28 23.40
N GLN A 127 -17.63 -22.23 22.71
CA GLN A 127 -17.24 -20.96 23.34
C GLN A 127 -18.41 -20.29 24.06
N ARG A 128 -19.61 -20.25 23.47
CA ARG A 128 -20.82 -19.73 24.13
C ARG A 128 -21.19 -20.50 25.41
N LYS A 129 -20.89 -21.80 25.48
CA LYS A 129 -21.10 -22.61 26.69
C LYS A 129 -20.09 -22.25 27.79
N LEU A 130 -18.83 -22.03 27.43
CA LEU A 130 -17.76 -21.66 28.37
C LEU A 130 -17.93 -20.25 28.93
N LEU A 131 -18.43 -19.31 28.13
CA LEU A 131 -18.62 -17.91 28.52
C LEU A 131 -19.91 -17.66 29.33
N ARG A 132 -20.79 -18.67 29.45
CA ARG A 132 -21.98 -18.63 30.31
C ARG A 132 -21.64 -19.11 31.73
N VAL A 133 -20.78 -18.37 32.42
CA VAL A 133 -20.46 -18.62 33.84
C VAL A 133 -20.83 -17.36 34.64
N ASN A 134 -21.73 -17.58 35.61
CA ASN A 134 -22.50 -16.64 36.44
C ASN A 134 -23.55 -15.77 35.73
#